data_AF-A0A357ZZ40-F1
#
_entry.id   AF-A0A357ZZ40-F1
#
_cell.length_a   1.000
_cell.length_b   1.000
_cell.length_c   1.000
_cell.angle_alpha   90.00
_cell.angle_beta   90.00
_cell.angle_gamma   90.00
#
_symmetry.space_group_name_H-M   'P 1'
#
loop_
_entity.id
_entity.type
_entity.pdbx_description
1 polymer ?
#
loop_
_entity_poly.entity_id
_entity_poly.type
_entity_poly.pdbx_seq_one_letter_code
_entity_poly.pdbx_strand_id
1 'polypeptide(L)'
;MVVVGQVLAVGDSGNLRENSTTVCPSSEGVIQMSDSTNDREAKRAKRIRRDLILRREGIGEPGSQDPSDFQTLGRASFISGLREDEQWAGLGNVLVNVVGVTYENEHLVKNSPWNDLELVEFESSNVEKSRVAPVLAFGVLGLGAKATSSESVLTLEHKNGQHYVFIFREIDPISIRTKLKTTLTSVGRRLGERMSDPSNKSSEGSQTFVQALVSLGEMVDRGLLTNDEFEMAKDRLLREL
;
A
#
# COMPACT_ATOMS: atom_id res chain seq x y z
N MET A 1 42.10 0.61 -35.95
CA MET A 1 41.56 -0.37 -36.91
C MET A 1 40.07 -0.46 -36.64
N VAL A 2 39.27 0.10 -37.54
CA VAL A 2 37.84 0.38 -37.38
C VAL A 2 37.08 -0.59 -38.28
N VAL A 3 36.00 -1.21 -37.77
CA VAL A 3 34.97 -1.83 -38.61
C VAL A 3 33.61 -1.43 -38.05
N VAL A 4 32.92 -0.57 -38.81
CA VAL A 4 31.53 -0.15 -38.64
C VAL A 4 30.68 -1.08 -39.52
N GLY A 5 29.66 -1.71 -38.95
CA GLY A 5 28.67 -2.48 -39.69
C GLY A 5 27.35 -1.71 -39.77
N GLN A 6 27.06 -1.09 -40.91
CA GLN A 6 25.74 -0.65 -41.31
C GLN A 6 25.03 -1.79 -42.07
N VAL A 7 23.76 -2.03 -41.76
CA VAL A 7 22.86 -2.82 -42.61
C VAL A 7 21.74 -1.90 -43.08
N LEU A 8 21.76 -1.62 -44.37
CA LEU A 8 20.68 -1.02 -45.16
C LEU A 8 19.73 -2.13 -45.59
N ALA A 9 18.42 -1.93 -45.40
CA ALA A 9 17.40 -2.66 -46.13
C ALA A 9 16.57 -1.66 -46.95
N VAL A 10 16.56 -1.89 -48.25
CA VAL A 10 15.93 -1.14 -49.34
C VAL A 10 14.82 -2.02 -49.92
N GLY A 11 13.72 -1.39 -50.36
CA GLY A 11 12.67 -1.98 -51.21
C GLY A 11 11.49 -2.53 -50.40
N ASP A 12 10.23 -2.28 -50.74
CA ASP A 12 9.70 -2.27 -52.10
C ASP A 12 8.43 -1.41 -52.22
N SER A 13 8.23 -0.84 -53.42
CA SER A 13 7.10 0.03 -53.78
C SER A 13 6.11 -0.79 -54.60
N GLY A 14 4.81 -0.72 -54.33
CA GLY A 14 3.86 -1.40 -55.20
C GLY A 14 2.38 -1.30 -54.90
N ASN A 15 1.72 -0.44 -55.69
CA ASN A 15 0.35 -0.57 -56.21
C ASN A 15 -0.87 -0.24 -55.33
N LEU A 16 -1.28 1.01 -55.54
CA LEU A 16 -2.66 1.47 -55.68
C LEU A 16 -3.56 0.45 -56.41
N ARG A 17 -4.70 0.13 -55.78
CA ARG A 17 -5.92 -0.26 -56.51
C ARG A 17 -7.12 0.23 -55.72
N GLU A 18 -7.71 1.31 -56.21
CA GLU A 18 -9.06 1.74 -55.88
C GLU A 18 -10.04 0.72 -56.45
N ASN A 19 -10.91 0.17 -55.61
CA ASN A 19 -12.18 -0.41 -56.05
C ASN A 19 -13.26 0.12 -55.13
N SER A 20 -13.95 1.13 -55.63
CA SER A 20 -15.20 1.65 -55.09
C SER A 20 -16.30 0.63 -55.39
N THR A 21 -16.95 0.09 -54.35
CA THR A 21 -18.22 -0.63 -54.51
C THR A 21 -19.12 -0.27 -53.34
N THR A 22 -20.09 0.59 -53.64
CA THR A 22 -21.21 0.96 -52.79
C THR A 22 -22.14 -0.25 -52.66
N VAL A 23 -22.27 -0.81 -51.45
CA VAL A 23 -23.28 -1.81 -51.11
C VAL A 23 -24.07 -1.30 -49.91
N CYS A 24 -25.39 -1.22 -50.09
CA CYS A 24 -26.36 -0.77 -49.09
C CYS A 24 -26.38 -1.69 -47.86
N PRO A 25 -26.50 -1.18 -46.62
CA PRO A 25 -26.72 -2.03 -45.47
C PRO A 25 -28.21 -2.38 -45.34
N SER A 26 -28.56 -3.62 -45.69
CA SER A 26 -29.75 -4.29 -45.18
C SER A 26 -29.51 -4.69 -43.73
N SER A 27 -30.44 -4.33 -42.87
CA SER A 27 -30.48 -4.62 -41.44
C SER A 27 -30.50 -6.12 -41.15
N GLU A 28 -29.38 -6.66 -40.66
CA GLU A 28 -29.33 -7.96 -39.99
C GLU A 28 -28.64 -7.79 -38.64
N GLY A 29 -29.29 -8.31 -37.60
CA GLY A 29 -28.91 -8.13 -36.20
C GLY A 29 -27.52 -8.68 -35.90
N VAL A 30 -26.59 -7.78 -35.60
CA VAL A 30 -25.31 -8.12 -34.99
C VAL A 30 -25.59 -8.47 -33.53
N ILE A 31 -25.65 -9.77 -33.24
CA ILE A 31 -25.55 -10.30 -31.89
C ILE A 31 -24.15 -9.92 -31.37
N GLN A 32 -24.08 -8.87 -30.56
CA GLN A 32 -22.90 -8.57 -29.74
C GLN A 32 -22.75 -9.67 -28.67
N MET A 33 -22.10 -10.77 -29.03
CA MET A 33 -21.64 -11.81 -28.12
C MET A 33 -20.13 -11.98 -28.29
N SER A 34 -19.35 -11.02 -27.82
CA SER A 34 -17.90 -11.17 -27.74
C SER A 34 -17.35 -10.13 -26.77
N ASP A 35 -17.33 -10.49 -25.48
CA ASP A 35 -16.47 -9.84 -24.47
C ASP A 35 -16.45 -10.61 -23.12
N SER A 36 -17.34 -11.59 -22.90
CA SER A 36 -17.39 -12.32 -21.62
C SER A 36 -16.34 -13.44 -21.45
N THR A 37 -15.68 -13.88 -22.53
CA THR A 37 -14.64 -14.91 -22.48
C THR A 37 -13.28 -14.35 -22.02
N ASN A 38 -12.93 -13.14 -22.46
CA ASN A 38 -11.67 -12.49 -22.08
C ASN A 38 -11.57 -12.21 -20.58
N ASP A 39 -12.66 -11.80 -19.93
CA ASP A 39 -12.66 -11.55 -18.48
C ASP A 39 -12.52 -12.83 -17.65
N ARG A 40 -13.07 -13.96 -18.14
CA ARG A 40 -12.93 -15.26 -17.47
C ARG A 40 -11.50 -15.81 -17.58
N GLU A 41 -10.87 -15.66 -18.74
CA GLU A 41 -9.47 -16.07 -18.93
C GLU A 41 -8.50 -15.19 -18.15
N ALA A 42 -8.71 -13.87 -18.13
CA ALA A 42 -7.93 -12.95 -17.31
C ALA A 42 -8.03 -13.28 -15.81
N LYS A 43 -9.24 -13.57 -15.31
CA LYS A 43 -9.45 -14.02 -13.91
C LYS A 43 -8.76 -15.35 -13.61
N ARG A 44 -8.78 -16.29 -14.55
CA ARG A 44 -8.13 -17.61 -14.40
C ARG A 44 -6.61 -17.48 -14.40
N ALA A 45 -6.05 -16.68 -15.31
CA ALA A 45 -4.62 -16.37 -15.36
C ALA A 45 -4.13 -15.67 -14.08
N LYS A 46 -4.91 -14.73 -13.54
CA LYS A 46 -4.61 -14.09 -12.24
C LYS A 46 -4.59 -15.10 -11.09
N ARG A 47 -5.53 -16.05 -11.02
CA ARG A 47 -5.51 -17.12 -10.01
C ARG A 47 -4.29 -18.02 -10.13
N ILE A 48 -3.96 -18.46 -11.34
CA ILE A 48 -2.80 -19.34 -11.59
C ILE A 48 -1.50 -18.63 -11.20
N ARG A 49 -1.38 -17.33 -11.51
CA ARG A 49 -0.19 -16.54 -11.16
C ARG A 49 -0.07 -16.34 -9.64
N ARG A 50 -1.18 -16.13 -8.93
CA ARG A 50 -1.24 -16.08 -7.46
C ARG A 50 -0.73 -17.38 -6.83
N ASP A 51 -1.22 -18.52 -7.29
CA ASP A 51 -0.79 -19.84 -6.79
C ASP A 51 0.70 -20.11 -7.05
N LEU A 52 1.22 -19.66 -8.20
CA LEU A 52 2.64 -19.82 -8.56
C LEU A 52 3.58 -18.95 -7.70
N ILE A 53 3.18 -17.73 -7.38
CA ILE A 53 3.99 -16.84 -6.53
C ILE A 53 4.03 -17.38 -5.09
N LEU A 54 2.90 -17.81 -4.55
CA LEU A 54 2.82 -18.40 -3.21
C LEU A 54 3.70 -19.66 -3.09
N ARG A 55 3.73 -20.51 -4.13
CA ARG A 55 4.61 -21.69 -4.16
C ARG A 55 6.09 -21.34 -4.30
N ARG A 56 6.44 -20.29 -5.04
CA ARG A 56 7.84 -19.92 -5.31
C ARG A 56 8.54 -19.30 -4.10
N GLU A 57 7.81 -18.59 -3.24
CA GLU A 57 8.38 -17.97 -2.03
C GLU A 57 8.51 -18.93 -0.84
N GLY A 58 8.27 -20.23 -1.02
CA GLY A 58 8.39 -21.20 0.07
C GLY A 58 7.35 -21.00 1.17
N ILE A 59 6.26 -20.29 0.89
CA ILE A 59 5.10 -20.17 1.77
C ILE A 59 4.31 -21.48 1.65
N GLY A 60 4.86 -22.55 2.23
CA GLY A 60 4.22 -23.85 2.41
C GLY A 60 4.67 -24.95 1.43
N GLU A 61 5.36 -25.97 1.97
CA GLU A 61 5.17 -27.33 1.46
C GLU A 61 3.71 -27.76 1.62
N PRO A 62 3.20 -28.65 0.75
CA PRO A 62 1.77 -28.89 0.53
C PRO A 62 1.15 -29.72 1.66
N GLY A 63 0.93 -29.08 2.81
CA GLY A 63 0.05 -29.53 3.88
C GLY A 63 -1.13 -28.57 4.00
N SER A 64 -2.03 -28.59 3.01
CA SER A 64 -3.41 -28.06 3.05
C SER A 64 -3.66 -26.83 3.93
N GLN A 65 -3.04 -25.68 3.63
CA GLN A 65 -3.64 -24.42 4.08
C GLN A 65 -4.72 -24.06 3.07
N ASP A 66 -5.97 -24.17 3.52
CA ASP A 66 -7.12 -23.79 2.71
C ASP A 66 -6.99 -22.29 2.42
N PRO A 67 -7.00 -21.87 1.14
CA PRO A 67 -6.97 -20.45 0.78
C PRO A 67 -8.11 -19.63 1.41
N SER A 68 -9.10 -20.28 2.04
CA SER A 68 -10.12 -19.66 2.89
C SER A 68 -9.60 -18.99 4.18
N ASP A 69 -8.40 -19.33 4.64
CA ASP A 69 -7.91 -18.88 5.96
C ASP A 69 -7.32 -17.45 5.94
N PHE A 70 -7.26 -16.82 4.76
CA PHE A 70 -6.80 -15.44 4.63
C PHE A 70 -7.92 -14.46 4.97
N GLN A 71 -7.74 -13.72 6.05
CA GLN A 71 -8.59 -12.58 6.36
C GLN A 71 -8.03 -11.32 5.69
N THR A 72 -8.80 -10.72 4.79
CA THR A 72 -8.41 -9.44 4.18
C THR A 72 -8.67 -8.29 5.16
N LEU A 73 -7.62 -7.55 5.52
CA LEU A 73 -7.73 -6.32 6.31
C LEU A 73 -8.25 -5.18 5.45
N GLY A 74 -7.72 -5.08 4.22
CA GLY A 74 -8.18 -4.15 3.20
C GLY A 74 -7.05 -3.70 2.29
N ARG A 75 -7.31 -2.66 1.49
CA ARG A 75 -6.28 -2.03 0.66
C ARG A 75 -5.51 -1.00 1.48
N ALA A 76 -4.19 -1.06 1.39
CA ALA A 76 -3.31 -0.11 2.06
C ALA A 76 -2.22 0.38 1.10
N SER A 77 -1.77 1.60 1.34
CA SER A 77 -0.54 2.13 0.77
C SER A 77 0.64 1.67 1.62
N PHE A 78 1.65 1.10 0.99
CA PHE A 78 2.92 0.78 1.65
C PHE A 78 3.82 2.03 1.63
N ILE A 79 4.34 2.45 2.79
CA ILE A 79 5.08 3.72 2.91
C ILE A 79 6.58 3.53 3.09
N SER A 80 7.06 2.51 3.80
CA SER A 80 8.51 2.27 3.89
C SER A 80 8.85 0.97 4.62
N GLY A 81 10.03 0.46 4.28
CA GLY A 81 10.85 -0.54 4.95
C GLY A 81 12.12 -0.84 4.15
N LEU A 82 13.12 0.06 4.24
CA LEU A 82 14.45 0.07 3.60
C LEU A 82 14.64 0.88 2.28
N ARG A 83 15.85 1.44 2.18
CA ARG A 83 16.38 2.43 1.22
C ARG A 83 16.52 1.97 -0.24
N GLU A 84 16.28 0.69 -0.56
CA GLU A 84 16.53 0.12 -1.90
C GLU A 84 15.27 -0.34 -2.65
N ASP A 85 14.09 -0.13 -2.06
CA ASP A 85 12.84 -0.78 -2.46
C ASP A 85 11.76 0.21 -2.97
N GLU A 86 12.13 1.16 -3.84
CA GLU A 86 11.17 2.03 -4.57
C GLU A 86 10.11 1.23 -5.36
N GLN A 87 10.34 -0.04 -5.63
CA GLN A 87 9.41 -0.94 -6.34
C GLN A 87 8.14 -1.29 -5.55
N TRP A 88 8.09 -0.92 -4.26
CA TRP A 88 7.00 -1.30 -3.34
C TRP A 88 5.94 -0.19 -3.21
N ALA A 89 6.19 0.98 -3.79
CA ALA A 89 5.26 2.08 -3.80
C ALA A 89 3.98 1.69 -4.56
N GLY A 90 2.87 1.57 -3.84
CA GLY A 90 1.60 1.23 -4.46
C GLY A 90 0.50 0.89 -3.46
N LEU A 91 -0.72 0.75 -4.00
CA LEU A 91 -1.88 0.26 -3.28
C LEU A 91 -1.99 -1.26 -3.43
N GLY A 92 -1.77 -1.99 -2.36
CA GLY A 92 -1.91 -3.44 -2.30
C GLY A 92 -2.96 -3.89 -1.27
N ASN A 93 -3.29 -5.17 -1.30
CA ASN A 93 -4.11 -5.81 -0.28
C ASN A 93 -3.22 -6.27 0.87
N VAL A 94 -3.65 -6.01 2.10
CA VAL A 94 -3.06 -6.59 3.30
C VAL A 94 -3.95 -7.73 3.77
N LEU A 95 -3.36 -8.93 3.83
CA LEU A 95 -3.97 -10.17 4.24
C LEU A 95 -3.31 -10.62 5.54
N VAL A 96 -4.08 -11.20 6.45
CA VAL A 96 -3.56 -11.80 7.68
C VAL A 96 -4.10 -13.21 7.85
N ASN A 97 -3.28 -14.09 8.38
CA ASN A 97 -3.65 -15.47 8.71
C ASN A 97 -2.82 -15.97 9.91
N VAL A 98 -2.86 -17.27 10.19
CA VAL A 98 -2.10 -17.91 11.27
C VAL A 98 -0.58 -17.96 11.03
N VAL A 99 -0.11 -17.70 9.81
CA VAL A 99 1.32 -17.74 9.44
C VAL A 99 1.96 -16.36 9.58
N GLY A 100 1.27 -15.31 9.15
CA GLY A 100 1.82 -13.96 9.16
C GLY A 100 0.90 -12.89 8.58
N VAL A 101 1.54 -11.77 8.22
CA VAL A 101 0.93 -10.70 7.42
C VAL A 101 1.47 -10.81 6.00
N THR A 102 0.59 -10.81 5.01
CA THR A 102 0.97 -10.81 3.60
C THR A 102 0.49 -9.52 2.94
N TYR A 103 1.40 -8.81 2.28
CA TYR A 103 1.09 -7.70 1.39
C TYR A 103 1.14 -8.18 -0.06
N GLU A 104 0.07 -7.95 -0.82
CA GLU A 104 -0.06 -8.36 -2.21
C GLU A 104 -0.46 -7.16 -3.08
N ASN A 105 0.37 -6.79 -4.05
CA ASN A 105 0.00 -5.88 -5.14
C ASN A 105 0.16 -6.60 -6.50
N GLU A 106 -0.03 -5.88 -7.61
CA GLU A 106 0.05 -6.46 -8.96
C GLU A 106 1.44 -7.05 -9.31
N HIS A 107 2.48 -6.52 -8.70
CA HIS A 107 3.89 -6.80 -9.00
C HIS A 107 4.61 -7.58 -7.91
N LEU A 108 4.09 -7.58 -6.68
CA LEU A 108 4.78 -8.08 -5.50
C LEU A 108 3.82 -8.81 -4.56
N VAL A 109 4.30 -9.95 -4.05
CA VAL A 109 3.75 -10.59 -2.85
C VAL A 109 4.87 -10.58 -1.83
N LYS A 110 4.61 -10.09 -0.63
CA LYS A 110 5.56 -10.10 0.48
C LYS A 110 4.88 -10.70 1.70
N ASN A 111 5.51 -11.70 2.28
CA ASN A 111 5.06 -12.30 3.53
C ASN A 111 5.98 -11.91 4.69
N SER A 112 5.39 -11.51 5.81
CA SER A 112 6.03 -11.25 7.09
C SER A 112 5.52 -12.28 8.10
N PRO A 113 6.23 -13.43 8.27
CA PRO A 113 5.84 -14.45 9.22
C PRO A 113 5.77 -13.90 10.64
N TRP A 114 4.82 -14.37 11.44
CA TRP A 114 4.70 -13.91 12.84
C TRP A 114 5.99 -14.12 13.61
N ASN A 115 6.74 -15.20 13.37
CA ASN A 115 7.98 -15.50 14.07
C ASN A 115 9.11 -14.49 13.85
N ASP A 116 9.09 -13.79 12.71
CA ASP A 116 10.10 -12.78 12.35
C ASP A 116 9.71 -11.38 12.85
N LEU A 117 8.44 -11.21 13.21
CA LEU A 117 7.92 -9.98 13.79
C LEU A 117 8.25 -9.91 15.28
N GLU A 118 8.85 -8.79 15.67
CA GLU A 118 9.08 -8.38 17.05
C GLU A 118 7.84 -7.70 17.60
N LEU A 119 7.34 -6.68 16.88
CA LEU A 119 6.20 -5.87 17.30
C LEU A 119 5.19 -5.68 16.17
N VAL A 120 3.91 -5.63 16.55
CA VAL A 120 2.78 -5.36 15.65
C VAL A 120 1.96 -4.26 16.31
N GLU A 121 2.04 -3.05 15.78
CA GLU A 121 1.31 -1.88 16.27
C GLU A 121 0.21 -1.48 15.30
N PHE A 122 -0.96 -1.17 15.84
CA PHE A 122 -2.05 -0.60 15.05
C PHE A 122 -2.49 0.72 15.68
N GLU A 123 -2.39 1.78 14.89
CA GLU A 123 -2.82 3.13 15.27
C GLU A 123 -4.01 3.55 14.41
N SER A 124 -5.08 3.98 15.06
CA SER A 124 -6.23 4.61 14.40
C SER A 124 -6.16 6.11 14.64
N SER A 125 -5.74 6.88 13.64
CA SER A 125 -5.84 8.33 13.70
C SER A 125 -7.22 8.72 13.18
N ASN A 126 -8.15 8.95 14.11
CA ASN A 126 -9.28 9.81 13.80
C ASN A 126 -8.72 11.22 13.73
N VAL A 127 -8.12 11.59 12.60
CA VAL A 127 -7.74 12.97 12.34
C VAL A 127 -9.04 13.74 12.12
N GLU A 128 -9.68 14.15 13.23
CA GLU A 128 -10.53 15.32 13.19
C GLU A 128 -9.62 16.46 12.72
N LYS A 129 -9.61 16.74 11.41
CA LYS A 129 -8.88 17.89 10.85
C LYS A 129 -9.19 19.10 11.72
N SER A 130 -8.19 19.52 12.50
CA SER A 130 -8.21 20.59 13.49
C SER A 130 -9.19 21.70 13.08
N ARG A 131 -10.15 21.99 13.96
CA ARG A 131 -11.16 23.04 13.81
C ARG A 131 -10.61 24.46 13.98
N VAL A 132 -9.29 24.69 13.88
CA VAL A 132 -8.74 26.02 14.17
C VAL A 132 -8.66 26.95 12.96
N ALA A 133 -8.86 26.49 11.71
CA ALA A 133 -8.79 27.40 10.56
C ALA A 133 -9.66 27.02 9.35
N PRO A 134 -10.99 27.19 9.43
CA PRO A 134 -11.61 27.91 8.31
C PRO A 134 -12.75 28.88 8.72
N VAL A 135 -13.00 29.09 10.01
CA VAL A 135 -14.13 29.92 10.48
C VAL A 135 -13.90 31.44 10.26
N LEU A 136 -12.70 31.86 9.85
CA LEU A 136 -12.40 33.27 9.58
C LEU A 136 -12.40 33.68 8.09
N ALA A 137 -12.51 32.75 7.13
CA ALA A 137 -12.30 33.11 5.71
C ALA A 137 -13.54 33.05 4.81
N PHE A 138 -14.60 32.31 5.14
CA PHE A 138 -15.78 32.21 4.26
C PHE A 138 -17.07 32.20 5.05
N GLY A 139 -17.51 33.41 5.41
CA GLY A 139 -18.91 33.64 5.76
C GLY A 139 -19.80 33.27 4.58
N VAL A 140 -20.84 32.49 4.89
CA VAL A 140 -22.09 32.35 4.11
C VAL A 140 -21.92 31.71 2.72
N LEU A 141 -22.47 30.49 2.55
CA LEU A 141 -22.59 29.67 1.32
C LEU A 141 -21.52 28.58 1.14
N GLY A 142 -21.69 27.45 1.85
CA GLY A 142 -20.92 26.24 1.57
C GLY A 142 -21.07 25.16 2.63
N LEU A 143 -22.30 24.65 2.83
CA LEU A 143 -22.53 23.36 3.48
C LEU A 143 -22.00 22.23 2.57
N GLY A 144 -20.69 22.18 2.36
CA GLY A 144 -20.01 21.04 1.76
C GLY A 144 -19.65 20.08 2.89
N ALA A 145 -20.26 18.91 2.90
CA ALA A 145 -19.98 17.84 3.84
C ALA A 145 -18.45 17.59 3.91
N LYS A 146 -17.84 17.98 5.03
CA LYS A 146 -16.42 17.81 5.31
C LYS A 146 -16.15 16.31 5.44
N ALA A 147 -15.58 15.69 4.41
CA ALA A 147 -15.24 14.27 4.42
C ALA A 147 -14.21 13.99 5.53
N THR A 148 -14.66 13.31 6.58
CA THR A 148 -13.79 12.68 7.59
C THR A 148 -13.14 11.48 6.92
N SER A 149 -11.86 11.56 6.55
CA SER A 149 -11.12 10.37 6.15
C SER A 149 -10.58 9.72 7.42
N SER A 150 -11.13 8.58 7.79
CA SER A 150 -10.49 7.70 8.76
C SER A 150 -9.24 7.13 8.11
N GLU A 151 -8.07 7.48 8.63
CA GLU A 151 -6.82 6.84 8.28
C GLU A 151 -6.42 5.89 9.42
N SER A 152 -5.85 4.75 9.08
CA SER A 152 -5.32 3.80 10.06
C SER A 152 -3.97 3.32 9.61
N VAL A 153 -3.06 3.20 10.55
CA VAL A 153 -1.67 2.84 10.32
C VAL A 153 -1.37 1.52 11.01
N LEU A 154 -0.87 0.56 10.25
CA LEU A 154 -0.33 -0.69 10.77
C LEU A 154 1.19 -0.64 10.61
N THR A 155 1.90 -0.79 11.72
CA THR A 155 3.36 -0.86 11.76
C THR A 155 3.76 -2.27 12.17
N LEU A 156 4.58 -2.91 11.35
CA LEU A 156 5.20 -4.20 11.66
C LEU A 156 6.69 -3.96 11.87
N GLU A 157 7.20 -4.34 13.02
CA GLU A 157 8.63 -4.32 13.32
C GLU A 157 9.16 -5.74 13.27
N HIS A 158 10.17 -5.95 12.44
CA HIS A 158 10.88 -7.20 12.32
C HIS A 158 12.07 -7.23 13.27
N LYS A 159 12.45 -8.41 13.75
CA LYS A 159 13.62 -8.63 14.63
C LYS A 159 14.96 -8.19 14.03
N ASN A 160 15.01 -7.93 12.73
CA ASN A 160 16.19 -7.43 12.02
C ASN A 160 16.23 -5.88 11.99
N GLY A 161 15.34 -5.20 12.71
CA GLY A 161 15.22 -3.74 12.72
C GLY A 161 14.49 -3.14 11.51
N GLN A 162 13.91 -3.96 10.63
CA GLN A 162 13.09 -3.46 9.53
C GLN A 162 11.68 -3.11 10.02
N HIS A 163 11.16 -1.97 9.58
CA HIS A 163 9.79 -1.55 9.84
C HIS A 163 8.99 -1.52 8.55
N TYR A 164 7.82 -2.14 8.54
CA TYR A 164 6.85 -2.06 7.45
C TYR A 164 5.64 -1.26 7.89
N VAL A 165 5.36 -0.17 7.18
CA VAL A 165 4.25 0.74 7.49
C VAL A 165 3.20 0.67 6.40
N PHE A 166 1.97 0.33 6.79
CA PHE A 166 0.80 0.26 5.91
C PHE A 166 -0.23 1.30 6.33
N ILE A 167 -0.67 2.14 5.39
CA ILE A 167 -1.74 3.12 5.61
C ILE A 167 -3.02 2.66 4.92
N PHE A 168 -4.04 2.38 5.72
CA PHE A 168 -5.41 2.11 5.29
C PHE A 168 -6.18 3.41 5.21
N ARG A 169 -6.82 3.65 4.06
CA ARG A 169 -7.74 4.77 3.85
C ARG A 169 -9.14 4.22 3.64
N GLU A 170 -10.14 4.97 4.10
CA GLU A 170 -11.57 4.67 3.85
C GLU A 170 -12.05 3.32 4.43
N ILE A 171 -11.28 2.72 5.33
CA ILE A 171 -11.67 1.51 6.05
C ILE A 171 -11.88 1.86 7.51
N ASP A 172 -12.94 1.29 8.09
CA ASP A 172 -13.25 1.45 9.50
C ASP A 172 -12.11 0.86 10.37
N PRO A 173 -11.46 1.69 11.22
CA PRO A 173 -10.36 1.24 12.07
C PRO A 173 -10.78 0.14 13.05
N ILE A 174 -12.03 0.14 13.50
CA ILE A 174 -12.57 -0.83 14.45
C ILE A 174 -12.60 -2.22 13.80
N SER A 175 -13.03 -2.31 12.54
CA SER A 175 -13.02 -3.53 11.75
C SER A 175 -11.59 -4.10 11.59
N ILE A 176 -10.61 -3.28 11.21
CA ILE A 176 -9.21 -3.72 11.07
C ILE A 176 -8.67 -4.23 12.40
N ARG A 177 -8.85 -3.44 13.47
CA ARG A 177 -8.40 -3.82 14.82
C ARG A 177 -9.02 -5.13 15.29
N THR A 178 -10.30 -5.36 15.01
CA THR A 178 -11.01 -6.58 15.42
C THR A 178 -10.44 -7.81 14.71
N LYS A 179 -10.23 -7.70 13.38
CA LYS A 179 -9.62 -8.76 12.56
C LYS A 179 -8.19 -9.09 13.01
N LEU A 180 -7.36 -8.06 13.21
CA LEU A 180 -6.01 -8.20 13.73
C LEU A 180 -5.99 -8.84 15.12
N LYS A 181 -6.83 -8.35 16.05
CA LYS A 181 -6.88 -8.86 17.43
C LYS A 181 -7.29 -10.33 17.47
N THR A 182 -8.30 -10.73 16.70
CA THR A 182 -8.73 -12.14 16.62
C THR A 182 -7.59 -13.02 16.09
N THR A 183 -6.92 -12.58 15.02
CA THR A 183 -5.80 -13.34 14.42
C THR A 183 -4.61 -13.43 15.36
N LEU A 184 -4.17 -12.32 15.95
CA LEU A 184 -3.05 -12.29 16.89
C LEU A 184 -3.30 -13.14 18.13
N THR A 185 -4.53 -13.11 18.67
CA THR A 185 -4.91 -13.94 19.82
C THR A 185 -4.79 -15.43 19.48
N SER A 186 -5.16 -15.84 18.26
CA SER A 186 -5.05 -17.25 17.82
C SER A 186 -3.61 -17.76 17.74
N VAL A 187 -2.65 -16.87 17.45
CA VAL A 187 -1.21 -17.20 17.39
C VAL A 187 -0.46 -16.87 18.70
N GLY A 188 -1.19 -16.54 19.77
CA GLY A 188 -0.61 -16.24 21.08
C GLY A 188 0.14 -14.90 21.16
N ARG A 189 -0.11 -13.97 20.22
CA ARG A 189 0.48 -12.63 20.20
C ARG A 189 -0.50 -11.57 20.68
N ARG A 190 0.03 -10.46 21.17
CA ARG A 190 -0.74 -9.28 21.58
C ARG A 190 -0.56 -8.18 20.55
N LEU A 191 -1.64 -7.43 20.29
CA LEU A 191 -1.57 -6.22 19.49
C LEU A 191 -0.99 -5.11 20.36
N GLY A 192 0.08 -4.46 19.89
CA GLY A 192 0.58 -3.24 20.48
C GLY A 192 -0.44 -2.12 20.26
N GLU A 193 -0.94 -1.54 21.34
CA GLU A 193 -1.83 -0.39 21.28
C GLU A 193 -1.02 0.86 21.58
N ARG A 194 -0.67 1.61 20.54
CA ARG A 194 -0.24 2.99 20.71
C ARG A 194 -1.50 3.80 20.94
N MET A 195 -1.93 3.91 22.21
CA MET A 195 -2.99 4.84 22.53
C MET A 195 -2.49 6.23 22.17
N SER A 196 -3.06 6.83 21.12
CA SER A 196 -2.99 8.26 20.85
C SER A 196 -3.79 9.00 21.93
N ASP A 197 -3.43 8.81 23.20
CA ASP A 197 -3.96 9.55 24.31
C ASP A 197 -3.09 10.82 24.45
N PRO A 198 -3.59 12.01 24.11
CA PRO A 198 -2.83 13.25 24.26
C PRO A 198 -2.53 13.57 25.74
N SER A 199 -2.96 12.73 26.70
CA SER A 199 -2.79 12.98 28.13
C SER A 199 -1.72 12.14 28.83
N ASN A 200 -1.14 11.10 28.21
CA ASN A 200 -0.17 10.25 28.93
C ASN A 200 1.27 10.76 28.84
N LYS A 201 1.52 11.89 29.53
CA LYS A 201 2.86 12.26 30.01
C LYS A 201 3.25 11.30 31.13
N SER A 202 3.90 10.17 30.83
CA SER A 202 4.96 9.60 31.69
C SER A 202 5.46 8.24 31.17
N SER A 203 6.56 8.28 30.43
CA SER A 203 7.70 7.39 30.69
C SER A 203 8.94 8.07 30.10
N GLU A 204 9.72 8.66 30.97
CA GLU A 204 11.03 9.22 30.69
C GLU A 204 11.94 8.15 30.06
N GLY A 205 12.64 8.50 28.98
CA GLY A 205 13.90 7.84 28.63
C GLY A 205 14.11 7.38 27.19
N SER A 206 13.09 7.25 26.34
CA SER A 206 13.30 6.86 24.93
C SER A 206 12.24 7.47 24.03
N GLN A 207 12.49 8.67 23.52
CA GLN A 207 11.71 9.15 22.38
C GLN A 207 11.98 8.21 21.21
N THR A 208 10.95 7.46 20.81
CA THR A 208 11.03 6.64 19.59
C THR A 208 11.43 7.53 18.41
N PHE A 209 12.27 7.05 17.50
CA PHE A 209 12.77 7.81 16.35
C PHE A 209 11.65 8.53 15.57
N VAL A 210 10.51 7.86 15.40
CA VAL A 210 9.30 8.41 14.76
C VAL A 210 8.76 9.63 15.52
N GLN A 211 8.74 9.56 16.86
CA GLN A 211 8.28 10.68 17.69
C GLN A 211 9.25 11.87 17.63
N ALA A 212 10.55 11.62 17.49
CA ALA A 212 11.55 12.66 17.28
C ALA A 212 11.37 13.35 15.91
N LEU A 213 11.12 12.60 14.84
CA LEU A 213 10.82 13.16 13.51
C LEU A 213 9.52 13.97 13.49
N VAL A 214 8.46 13.48 14.14
CA VAL A 214 7.19 14.20 14.25
C VAL A 214 7.38 15.51 15.02
N SER A 215 8.12 15.46 16.15
CA SER A 215 8.44 16.67 16.91
C SER A 215 9.27 17.68 16.10
N LEU A 216 10.17 17.20 15.25
CA LEU A 216 10.97 18.05 14.35
C LEU A 216 10.10 18.73 13.29
N GLY A 217 9.16 17.99 12.68
CA GLY A 217 8.20 18.54 11.73
C GLY A 217 7.33 19.62 12.38
N GLU A 218 6.83 19.37 13.59
CA GLU A 218 6.04 20.37 14.33
C GLU A 218 6.82 21.65 14.64
N MET A 219 8.13 21.57 14.88
CA MET A 219 8.96 22.75 15.14
C MET A 219 9.16 23.59 13.87
N VAL A 220 9.28 22.97 12.70
CA VAL A 220 9.33 23.66 11.40
C VAL A 220 7.99 24.34 11.11
N ASP A 221 6.88 23.63 11.31
CA ASP A 221 5.53 24.16 11.06
C ASP A 221 5.20 25.38 11.94
N ARG A 222 5.79 25.44 13.15
CA ARG A 222 5.68 26.58 14.07
C ARG A 222 6.66 27.71 13.75
N GLY A 223 7.51 27.55 12.73
CA GLY A 223 8.56 28.50 12.37
C GLY A 223 9.66 28.64 13.43
N LEU A 224 9.80 27.64 14.31
CA LEU A 224 10.85 27.59 15.35
C LEU A 224 12.19 27.10 14.79
N LEU A 225 12.15 26.33 13.70
CA LEU A 225 13.31 25.86 12.96
C LEU A 225 13.19 26.26 11.50
N THR A 226 14.33 26.59 10.91
CA THR A 226 14.46 26.73 9.45
C THR A 226 14.57 25.36 8.77
N ASN A 227 14.29 25.29 7.47
CA ASN A 227 14.36 24.03 6.73
C ASN A 227 15.77 23.40 6.75
N ASP A 228 16.83 24.22 6.78
CA ASP A 228 18.21 23.74 6.84
C ASP A 228 18.52 23.09 8.21
N GLU A 229 18.00 23.67 9.30
CA GLU A 229 18.13 23.11 10.65
C GLU A 229 17.36 21.80 10.82
N PHE A 230 16.20 21.70 10.17
CA PHE A 230 15.41 20.47 10.14
C PHE A 230 16.15 19.33 9.45
N GLU A 231 16.71 19.56 8.26
CA GLU A 231 17.45 18.52 7.53
C GLU A 231 18.70 18.08 8.32
N MET A 232 19.43 19.01 8.95
CA MET A 232 20.57 18.65 9.82
C MET A 232 20.15 17.80 11.03
N ALA A 233 19.03 18.11 11.67
CA ALA A 233 18.54 17.36 12.82
C ALA A 233 17.98 15.99 12.44
N LYS A 234 17.31 15.90 11.29
CA LYS A 234 16.86 14.64 10.67
C LYS A 234 18.04 13.73 10.31
N ASP A 235 19.09 14.27 9.69
CA ASP A 235 20.31 13.52 9.37
C ASP A 235 21.03 13.01 10.63
N ARG A 236 21.03 13.80 11.70
CA ARG A 236 21.59 13.38 12.99
C ARG A 236 20.81 12.21 13.59
N LEU A 237 19.48 12.28 13.58
CA LEU A 237 18.60 11.21 14.02
C LEU A 237 18.77 9.93 13.21
N LEU A 238 19.00 10.04 11.90
CA LEU A 238 19.26 8.90 11.02
C LEU A 238 20.63 8.24 11.25
N ARG A 239 21.60 8.93 11.87
CA ARG A 239 22.93 8.38 12.19
C ARG A 239 23.01 7.71 13.55
N GLU A 240 22.06 8.00 14.44
CA GLU A 240 21.99 7.40 15.79
C GLU A 240 21.22 6.07 15.81
N LEU A 241 20.63 5.68 14.67
CA LEU A 241 20.11 4.34 14.37
C LEU A 241 21.23 3.44 13.80
#